data_AF-A0A5F2HWX0-F1
#
_entry.id   AF-A0A5F2HWX0-F1
#
_cell.length_a   1.000
_cell.length_b   1.000
_cell.length_c   1.000
_cell.angle_alpha   90.00
_cell.angle_beta   90.00
_cell.angle_gamma   90.00
#
_symmetry.space_group_name_H-M   'P 1'
#
loop_
_entity.id
_entity.type
_entity.pdbx_description
1 polymer ?
#
loop_
_entity_poly.entity_id
_entity_poly.type
_entity_poly.pdbx_seq_one_letter_code
_entity_poly.pdbx_strand_id
1 'polypeptide(L)'
;MNDESSSLSLNRRQALGLIAVTAGGGVFLSSTARSAQNSPYAGLALFDAGAGVCAIMPEVTEGPFYFDPKLERSDITEGRSGIGLAVRLQVVDASCRPLVGARVDIWHCDAQGHYSGYPGQGDGQDVDTSGQTFLRGWQKTGEGGVVSFATIYPGWYRGRTVHIHFK
;
A
#
# COMPACT_ATOMS: atom_id res chain seq x y z
N MET A 1 20.13 21.94 60.37
CA MET A 1 19.79 22.35 59.00
C MET A 1 19.26 21.14 58.28
N ASN A 2 18.00 21.20 57.86
CA ASN A 2 17.35 20.20 57.01
C ASN A 2 17.93 20.32 55.60
N ASP A 3 18.13 19.20 54.91
CA ASP A 3 18.02 19.21 53.45
C ASP A 3 17.43 17.88 52.97
N GLU A 4 16.30 18.01 52.27
CA GLU A 4 15.48 16.93 51.74
C GLU A 4 16.16 16.25 50.55
N SER A 5 16.37 14.94 50.62
CA SER A 5 16.63 14.14 49.42
C SER A 5 15.31 13.66 48.82
N SER A 6 14.83 14.34 47.78
CA SER A 6 13.65 13.93 47.00
C SER A 6 13.88 12.55 46.37
N SER A 7 13.05 11.57 46.76
CA SER A 7 13.05 10.24 46.15
C SER A 7 12.35 10.27 44.79
N LEU A 8 13.09 10.06 43.70
CA LEU A 8 12.51 9.84 42.38
C LEU A 8 11.78 8.49 42.36
N SER A 9 10.44 8.52 42.32
CA SER A 9 9.61 7.35 42.10
C SER A 9 9.65 6.96 40.62
N LEU A 10 10.40 5.90 40.30
CA LEU A 10 10.46 5.31 38.95
C LEU A 10 9.29 4.35 38.74
N ASN A 11 8.47 4.60 37.74
CA ASN A 11 7.36 3.72 37.38
C ASN A 11 7.86 2.50 36.58
N ARG A 12 7.15 1.37 36.66
CA ARG A 12 7.43 0.07 36.02
C ARG A 12 7.69 0.16 34.50
N ARG A 13 7.19 1.21 33.83
CA ARG A 13 7.40 1.48 32.39
C ARG A 13 8.74 2.14 32.05
N GLN A 14 9.43 2.75 33.02
CA GLN A 14 10.73 3.41 32.81
C GLN A 14 11.92 2.49 33.13
N ALA A 15 11.69 1.35 33.80
CA ALA A 15 12.75 0.40 34.17
C ALA A 15 13.21 -0.52 33.03
N LEU A 16 12.50 -0.59 31.89
CA LEU A 16 12.86 -1.44 30.74
C LEU A 16 13.71 -0.73 29.67
N GLY A 17 14.08 0.53 29.88
CA GLY A 17 14.85 1.31 28.90
C GLY A 17 16.38 1.27 29.08
N LEU A 18 16.92 0.63 30.11
CA LEU A 18 18.32 0.88 30.53
C LEU A 18 19.19 -0.35 30.82
N ILE A 19 18.85 -1.54 30.30
CA ILE A 19 19.81 -2.66 30.36
C ILE A 19 19.96 -3.31 28.99
N ALA A 20 21.06 -2.99 28.33
CA ALA A 20 21.74 -3.90 27.43
C ALA A 20 23.25 -3.63 27.51
N VAL A 21 23.90 -4.21 28.53
CA VAL A 21 25.36 -4.37 28.53
C VAL A 21 25.69 -5.56 27.66
N THR A 22 26.47 -5.30 26.62
CA THR A 22 26.88 -6.23 25.57
C THR A 22 27.89 -7.26 26.05
N ALA A 23 27.70 -8.51 25.67
CA ALA A 23 28.78 -9.49 25.53
C ALA A 23 28.66 -10.13 24.14
N GLY A 24 29.42 -9.60 23.18
CA GLY A 24 29.45 -10.05 21.78
C GLY A 24 29.16 -8.90 20.85
N GLY A 25 30.11 -8.57 19.96
CA GLY A 25 30.10 -7.40 19.10
C GLY A 25 28.78 -7.21 18.37
N GLY A 26 28.06 -6.15 18.75
CA GLY A 26 26.83 -5.72 18.09
C GLY A 26 26.94 -4.22 17.89
N VAL A 27 26.96 -3.79 16.63
CA VAL A 27 26.86 -2.38 16.28
C VAL A 27 25.62 -1.81 16.97
N PHE A 28 25.80 -0.78 17.79
CA PHE A 28 24.71 -0.04 18.40
C PHE A 28 23.94 0.68 17.29
N LEU A 29 22.94 0.01 16.74
CA LEU A 29 21.95 0.65 15.89
C LEU A 29 21.11 1.56 16.79
N SER A 30 21.33 2.87 16.65
CA SER A 30 20.49 3.89 17.28
C SER A 30 19.02 3.61 16.96
N SER A 31 18.11 3.93 17.88
CA SER A 31 16.66 3.77 17.68
C SER A 31 16.16 4.42 16.37
N THR A 32 16.85 5.46 15.90
CA THR A 32 16.65 6.09 14.59
C THR A 32 16.90 5.16 13.39
N ALA A 33 17.85 4.24 13.47
CA ALA A 33 18.14 3.26 12.42
C ALA A 33 17.06 2.15 12.34
N ARG A 34 16.38 1.86 13.45
CA ARG A 34 15.22 0.96 13.48
C ARG A 34 13.95 1.63 12.93
N SER A 35 13.82 2.96 13.06
CA SER A 35 12.72 3.71 12.44
C SER A 35 12.83 3.83 10.91
N ALA A 36 14.03 3.72 10.34
CA ALA A 36 14.22 3.78 8.89
C ALA A 36 13.70 2.53 8.15
N GLN A 37 13.66 1.36 8.81
CA GLN A 37 13.18 0.12 8.19
C GLN A 37 11.65 -0.01 8.17
N ASN A 38 10.95 0.76 9.00
CA ASN A 38 9.47 0.84 9.00
C ASN A 38 8.96 2.11 8.31
N SER A 39 9.81 2.79 7.53
CA SER A 39 9.35 3.94 6.78
C SER A 39 8.41 3.47 5.66
N PRO A 40 7.13 3.91 5.62
CA PRO A 40 6.22 3.64 4.49
C PRO A 40 6.74 4.23 3.17
N TYR A 41 7.88 4.92 3.23
CA TYR A 41 8.57 5.60 2.16
C TYR A 41 9.84 4.88 1.68
N ALA A 42 10.17 3.68 2.18
CA ALA A 42 11.31 2.92 1.64
C ALA A 42 11.20 2.69 0.12
N GLY A 43 9.97 2.51 -0.39
CA GLY A 43 9.67 2.42 -1.83
C GLY A 43 9.73 3.76 -2.58
N LEU A 44 9.80 4.93 -1.92
CA LEU A 44 10.00 6.21 -2.62
C LEU A 44 11.37 6.33 -3.26
N ALA A 45 12.38 5.70 -2.67
CA ALA A 45 13.72 5.73 -3.23
C ALA A 45 13.78 5.07 -4.63
N LEU A 46 12.83 4.17 -4.96
CA LEU A 46 12.70 3.56 -6.29
C LEU A 46 12.05 4.49 -7.32
N PHE A 47 11.38 5.56 -6.88
CA PHE A 47 10.77 6.57 -7.76
C PHE A 47 11.66 7.78 -7.99
N ASP A 48 12.88 7.77 -7.43
CA ASP A 48 13.90 8.77 -7.71
C ASP A 48 14.43 8.58 -9.14
N ALA A 49 14.74 9.68 -9.82
CA ALA A 49 15.05 9.72 -11.26
C ALA A 49 16.34 8.96 -11.65
N GLY A 50 17.03 8.34 -10.68
CA GLY A 50 18.24 7.52 -10.86
C GLY A 50 18.05 6.02 -10.62
N ALA A 51 16.85 5.53 -10.27
CA ALA A 51 16.62 4.11 -9.95
C ALA A 51 16.72 3.16 -11.16
N GLY A 52 16.80 3.69 -12.39
CA GLY A 52 17.25 2.95 -13.58
C GLY A 52 16.28 1.92 -14.17
N VAL A 53 15.05 1.78 -13.65
CA VAL A 53 14.05 0.87 -14.22
C VAL A 53 13.12 1.65 -15.14
N CYS A 54 13.52 1.79 -16.40
CA CYS A 54 12.71 2.35 -17.46
C CYS A 54 12.62 1.35 -18.60
N ALA A 55 11.58 0.53 -18.54
CA ALA A 55 11.26 -0.45 -19.56
C ALA A 55 9.79 -0.31 -19.92
N ILE A 56 9.45 -0.61 -21.16
CA ILE A 56 8.06 -0.68 -21.58
C ILE A 56 7.37 -1.76 -20.75
N MET A 57 6.34 -1.36 -20.01
CA MET A 57 5.48 -2.29 -19.28
C MET A 57 4.63 -3.07 -20.30
N PRO A 58 4.57 -4.41 -20.20
CA PRO A 58 3.73 -5.19 -21.07
C PRO A 58 2.25 -4.82 -20.83
N GLU A 59 1.50 -4.65 -21.91
CA GLU A 59 0.05 -4.57 -21.85
C GLU A 59 -0.53 -5.96 -21.60
N VAL A 60 -1.53 -6.04 -20.71
CA VAL A 60 -2.28 -7.25 -20.41
C VAL A 60 -3.77 -6.96 -20.62
N THR A 61 -4.56 -8.00 -20.90
CA THR A 61 -6.00 -7.87 -21.13
C THR A 61 -6.74 -7.23 -19.94
N GLU A 62 -7.64 -6.30 -20.22
CA GLU A 62 -8.45 -5.59 -19.22
C GLU A 62 -9.31 -6.54 -18.38
N GLY A 63 -9.81 -7.62 -19.00
CA GLY A 63 -10.72 -8.57 -18.37
C GLY A 63 -12.16 -8.03 -18.26
N PRO A 64 -13.11 -8.86 -17.82
CA PRO A 64 -14.54 -8.55 -17.92
C PRO A 64 -15.06 -7.62 -16.82
N PHE A 65 -14.25 -7.33 -15.81
CA PHE A 65 -14.69 -6.67 -14.57
C PHE A 65 -14.35 -5.17 -14.51
N TYR A 66 -14.03 -4.55 -15.64
CA TYR A 66 -13.84 -3.10 -15.72
C TYR A 66 -15.18 -2.37 -15.98
N PHE A 67 -15.39 -1.30 -15.22
CA PHE A 67 -16.30 -0.21 -15.53
C PHE A 67 -15.70 1.07 -14.93
N ASP A 68 -16.08 2.25 -15.45
CA ASP A 68 -15.61 3.53 -14.92
C ASP A 68 -16.61 4.06 -13.87
N PRO A 69 -16.34 3.91 -12.56
CA PRO A 69 -17.25 4.37 -11.51
C PRO A 69 -17.17 5.89 -11.28
N LYS A 70 -16.31 6.62 -12.00
CA LYS A 70 -16.06 8.05 -11.81
C LYS A 70 -15.62 8.43 -10.38
N LEU A 71 -14.89 7.54 -9.71
CA LEU A 71 -14.42 7.71 -8.32
C LEU A 71 -12.96 8.16 -8.24
N GLU A 72 -12.72 9.46 -8.08
CA GLU A 72 -11.40 10.00 -7.76
C GLU A 72 -11.13 9.85 -6.26
N ARG A 73 -10.34 8.85 -5.85
CA ARG A 73 -10.05 8.59 -4.44
C ARG A 73 -8.75 7.81 -4.24
N SER A 74 -8.09 8.08 -3.12
CA SER A 74 -6.87 7.38 -2.71
C SER A 74 -7.17 6.12 -1.89
N ASP A 75 -8.08 6.19 -0.93
CA ASP A 75 -8.61 5.01 -0.23
C ASP A 75 -9.75 4.39 -1.05
N ILE A 76 -9.52 3.18 -1.56
CA ILE A 76 -10.50 2.43 -2.34
C ILE A 76 -11.14 1.29 -1.53
N THR A 77 -10.80 1.13 -0.25
CA THR A 77 -11.18 -0.04 0.55
C THR A 77 -12.69 -0.18 0.72
N GLU A 78 -13.41 0.94 0.88
CA GLU A 78 -14.83 0.97 1.31
C GLU A 78 -15.10 0.05 2.52
N GLY A 79 -14.14 -0.06 3.44
CA GLY A 79 -14.27 -0.89 4.65
C GLY A 79 -14.20 -2.40 4.41
N ARG A 80 -13.80 -2.86 3.22
CA ARG A 80 -13.59 -4.29 2.95
C ARG A 80 -12.52 -4.87 3.88
N SER A 81 -12.84 -5.99 4.51
CA SER A 81 -11.90 -6.75 5.35
C SER A 81 -10.77 -7.35 4.52
N GLY A 82 -9.53 -7.25 5.02
CA GLY A 82 -8.35 -7.84 4.40
C GLY A 82 -7.06 -7.32 5.02
N ILE A 83 -5.92 -7.76 4.48
CA ILE A 83 -4.61 -7.22 4.85
C ILE A 83 -4.41 -5.90 4.10
N GLY A 84 -4.18 -4.80 4.80
CA GLY A 84 -3.95 -3.49 4.18
C GLY A 84 -2.74 -3.50 3.23
N LEU A 85 -2.88 -2.84 2.09
CA LEU A 85 -1.87 -2.73 1.03
C LEU A 85 -1.81 -1.29 0.50
N ALA A 86 -0.60 -0.72 0.47
CA ALA A 86 -0.34 0.55 -0.21
C ALA A 86 0.18 0.27 -1.62
N VAL A 87 -0.57 0.68 -2.64
CA VAL A 87 -0.18 0.53 -4.05
C VAL A 87 0.30 1.87 -4.58
N ARG A 88 1.48 1.89 -5.18
CA ARG A 88 2.08 3.11 -5.72
C ARG A 88 2.60 2.82 -7.11
N LEU A 89 2.16 3.61 -8.08
CA LEU A 89 2.50 3.46 -9.48
C LEU A 89 3.13 4.76 -9.95
N GLN A 90 4.29 4.67 -10.60
CA GLN A 90 4.90 5.81 -11.28
C GLN A 90 4.70 5.62 -12.77
N VAL A 91 4.17 6.66 -13.40
CA VAL A 91 3.98 6.75 -14.84
C VAL A 91 5.07 7.66 -15.39
N VAL A 92 5.81 7.14 -16.37
CA VAL A 92 6.86 7.87 -17.07
C VAL A 92 6.65 7.77 -18.58
N ASP A 93 7.18 8.74 -19.32
CA ASP A 93 7.23 8.68 -20.78
C ASP A 93 8.37 7.77 -21.29
N ALA A 94 8.49 7.64 -22.62
CA ALA A 94 9.54 6.84 -23.25
C ALA A 94 10.97 7.37 -23.02
N SER A 95 11.10 8.61 -22.53
CA SER A 95 12.37 9.21 -22.07
C SER A 95 12.54 9.10 -20.56
N CYS A 96 11.73 8.27 -19.88
CA CYS A 96 11.76 8.00 -18.45
C CYS A 96 11.47 9.25 -17.59
N ARG A 97 10.80 10.26 -18.17
CA ARG A 97 10.41 11.45 -17.43
C ARG A 97 9.02 11.24 -16.83
N PRO A 98 8.80 11.65 -15.58
CA PRO A 98 7.48 11.58 -14.96
C PRO A 98 6.39 12.21 -15.83
N LEU A 99 5.29 11.47 -16.05
CA LEU A 99 4.15 11.95 -16.80
C LEU A 99 3.13 12.57 -15.83
N VAL A 100 2.96 13.89 -15.89
CA VAL A 100 2.03 14.64 -15.02
C VAL A 100 0.61 14.61 -15.59
N GLY A 101 -0.39 14.46 -14.73
CA GLY A 101 -1.80 14.52 -15.09
C GLY A 101 -2.35 13.27 -15.77
N ALA A 102 -1.57 12.19 -15.88
CA ALA A 102 -2.05 10.90 -16.34
C ALA A 102 -3.08 10.35 -15.37
N ARG A 103 -4.27 9.98 -15.88
CA ARG A 103 -5.26 9.24 -15.11
C ARG A 103 -4.79 7.79 -14.99
N VAL A 104 -4.78 7.27 -13.77
CA VAL A 104 -4.50 5.87 -13.46
C VAL A 104 -5.69 5.31 -12.72
N ASP A 105 -6.32 4.29 -13.28
CA ASP A 105 -7.39 3.52 -12.67
C ASP A 105 -6.81 2.25 -12.07
N ILE A 106 -7.30 1.82 -10.90
CA ILE A 106 -7.06 0.46 -10.40
C ILE A 106 -8.37 -0.19 -9.98
N TRP A 107 -8.44 -1.50 -10.19
CA TRP A 107 -9.53 -2.34 -9.69
C TRP A 107 -9.04 -3.75 -9.38
N HIS A 108 -9.62 -4.37 -8.35
CA HIS A 108 -9.36 -5.76 -8.03
C HIS A 108 -10.51 -6.38 -7.22
N CYS A 109 -10.46 -7.69 -7.02
CA CYS A 109 -11.39 -8.40 -6.16
C CYS A 109 -11.08 -8.20 -4.67
N ASP A 110 -12.08 -8.44 -3.82
CA ASP A 110 -11.90 -8.52 -2.37
C ASP A 110 -11.02 -9.71 -1.95
N ALA A 111 -10.75 -9.82 -0.64
CA ALA A 111 -9.95 -10.91 -0.08
C ALA A 111 -10.57 -12.30 -0.31
N GLN A 112 -11.84 -12.38 -0.71
CA GLN A 112 -12.58 -13.60 -1.01
C GLN A 112 -12.65 -13.90 -2.52
N GLY A 113 -12.14 -13.00 -3.38
CA GLY A 113 -12.12 -13.19 -4.83
C GLY A 113 -13.32 -12.59 -5.58
N HIS A 114 -14.13 -11.73 -4.95
CA HIS A 114 -15.29 -11.09 -5.59
C HIS A 114 -14.99 -9.65 -6.04
N TYR A 115 -15.33 -9.31 -7.28
CA TYR A 115 -15.28 -7.95 -7.80
C TYR A 115 -16.58 -7.21 -7.48
N SER A 116 -16.50 -5.94 -7.10
CA SER A 116 -17.69 -5.10 -6.94
C SER A 116 -18.39 -4.81 -8.27
N GLY A 117 -19.71 -4.68 -8.26
CA GLY A 117 -20.51 -4.28 -9.42
C GLY A 117 -21.05 -5.43 -10.27
N TYR A 118 -20.87 -6.69 -9.84
CA TYR A 118 -21.25 -7.86 -10.65
C TYR A 118 -22.02 -8.91 -9.84
N PRO A 119 -23.02 -9.57 -10.45
CA PRO A 119 -23.70 -10.74 -9.90
C PRO A 119 -22.97 -12.05 -10.24
N GLY A 120 -23.45 -13.16 -9.68
CA GLY A 120 -23.09 -14.51 -10.14
C GLY A 120 -21.66 -14.94 -9.83
N GLN A 121 -21.08 -14.45 -8.73
CA GLN A 121 -19.70 -14.71 -8.35
C GLN A 121 -19.59 -15.82 -7.29
N GLY A 122 -18.35 -16.27 -7.04
CA GLY A 122 -18.07 -17.39 -6.13
C GLY A 122 -18.32 -18.76 -6.75
N ASP A 123 -17.92 -19.82 -6.06
CA ASP A 123 -18.05 -21.19 -6.56
C ASP A 123 -19.52 -21.59 -6.79
N GLY A 124 -20.43 -21.05 -5.99
CA GLY A 124 -21.88 -21.27 -6.08
C GLY A 124 -22.61 -20.34 -7.06
N GLN A 125 -21.93 -19.32 -7.62
CA GLN A 125 -22.55 -18.24 -8.41
C GLN A 125 -23.70 -17.53 -7.70
N ASP A 126 -23.65 -17.49 -6.37
CA ASP A 126 -24.69 -16.95 -5.49
C ASP A 126 -24.31 -15.59 -4.88
N VAL A 127 -23.10 -15.09 -5.16
CA VAL A 127 -22.63 -13.79 -4.68
C VAL A 127 -23.01 -12.70 -5.66
N ASP A 128 -23.82 -11.74 -5.19
CA ASP A 128 -24.19 -10.54 -5.92
C ASP A 128 -23.65 -9.27 -5.26
N THR A 129 -22.85 -8.53 -6.02
CA THR A 129 -22.26 -7.25 -5.61
C THR A 129 -22.68 -6.10 -6.54
N SER A 130 -23.73 -6.31 -7.33
CA SER A 130 -24.27 -5.30 -8.24
C SER A 130 -24.54 -3.98 -7.50
N GLY A 131 -24.17 -2.86 -8.13
CA GLY A 131 -24.29 -1.52 -7.54
C GLY A 131 -23.22 -1.15 -6.51
N GLN A 132 -22.36 -2.07 -6.09
CA GLN A 132 -21.23 -1.77 -5.20
C GLN A 132 -20.01 -1.30 -6.01
N THR A 133 -19.12 -0.54 -5.35
CA THR A 133 -17.94 0.07 -5.98
C THR A 133 -16.63 -0.16 -5.24
N PHE A 134 -16.63 -0.98 -4.18
CA PHE A 134 -15.43 -1.25 -3.38
C PHE A 134 -14.23 -1.67 -4.24
N LEU A 135 -13.02 -1.34 -3.78
CA LEU A 135 -11.75 -1.74 -4.37
C LEU A 135 -11.58 -1.31 -5.84
N ARG A 136 -12.16 -0.14 -6.15
CA ARG A 136 -12.04 0.57 -7.43
C ARG A 136 -11.75 2.04 -7.19
N GLY A 137 -10.94 2.65 -8.04
CA GLY A 137 -10.74 4.09 -7.99
C GLY A 137 -9.74 4.55 -9.03
N TRP A 138 -9.72 5.86 -9.27
CA TRP A 138 -8.72 6.48 -10.11
C TRP A 138 -8.09 7.69 -9.43
N GLN A 139 -6.87 8.02 -9.86
CA GLN A 139 -6.16 9.23 -9.45
C GLN A 139 -5.41 9.81 -10.65
N LYS A 140 -5.03 11.09 -10.56
CA LYS A 140 -4.11 11.72 -11.51
C LYS A 140 -2.71 11.76 -10.94
N THR A 141 -1.72 11.50 -11.78
CA THR A 141 -0.31 11.62 -11.41
C THR A 141 0.08 13.09 -11.12
N GLY A 142 0.84 13.30 -10.05
CA GLY A 142 1.45 14.60 -9.72
C GLY A 142 2.76 14.85 -10.47
N GLU A 143 3.55 15.83 -10.01
CA GLU A 143 4.84 16.20 -10.62
C GLU A 143 5.85 15.04 -10.69
N GLY A 144 5.84 14.16 -9.69
CA GLY A 144 6.67 12.95 -9.68
C GLY A 144 6.15 11.81 -10.55
N GLY A 145 5.01 11.98 -11.25
CA GLY A 145 4.40 10.93 -12.06
C GLY A 145 3.75 9.83 -11.22
N VAL A 146 3.56 10.05 -9.91
CA VAL A 146 3.14 9.00 -8.96
C VAL A 146 1.66 9.15 -8.59
N VAL A 147 0.96 8.02 -8.52
CA VAL A 147 -0.32 7.85 -7.80
C VAL A 147 -0.13 6.92 -6.61
N SER A 148 -0.97 7.04 -5.57
CA SER A 148 -0.87 6.22 -4.35
C SER A 148 -2.24 5.83 -3.83
N PHE A 149 -2.53 4.54 -3.79
CA PHE A 149 -3.81 4.00 -3.32
C PHE A 149 -3.64 3.23 -2.00
N ALA A 150 -4.60 3.41 -1.09
CA ALA A 150 -4.81 2.56 0.07
C ALA A 150 -5.89 1.53 -0.28
N THR A 151 -5.54 0.25 -0.16
CA THR A 151 -6.42 -0.87 -0.48
C THR A 151 -6.15 -2.07 0.43
N ILE A 152 -6.68 -3.25 0.09
CA ILE A 152 -6.33 -4.53 0.69
C ILE A 152 -5.63 -5.45 -0.32
N TYR A 153 -4.85 -6.41 0.17
CA TYR A 153 -4.29 -7.47 -0.66
C TYR A 153 -5.42 -8.30 -1.30
N PRO A 154 -5.46 -8.46 -2.63
CA PRO A 154 -6.56 -9.15 -3.30
C PRO A 154 -6.60 -10.64 -2.99
N GLY A 155 -7.81 -11.20 -3.03
CA GLY A 155 -8.02 -12.64 -3.01
C GLY A 155 -7.66 -13.30 -4.35
N TRP A 156 -7.86 -14.62 -4.37
CA TRP A 156 -7.79 -15.44 -5.57
C TRP A 156 -9.21 -15.81 -6.03
N TYR A 157 -9.39 -16.03 -7.32
CA TYR A 157 -10.60 -16.64 -7.87
C TYR A 157 -10.26 -17.61 -9.00
N ARG A 158 -11.18 -18.54 -9.26
CA ARG A 158 -10.96 -19.69 -10.14
C ARG A 158 -10.35 -19.31 -11.49
N GLY A 159 -9.19 -19.89 -11.79
CA GLY A 159 -8.51 -19.75 -13.07
C GLY A 159 -7.60 -18.52 -13.21
N ARG A 160 -7.37 -17.73 -12.17
CA ARG A 160 -6.51 -16.54 -12.22
C ARG A 160 -5.52 -16.51 -11.05
N THR A 161 -4.32 -15.96 -11.22
CA THR A 161 -3.44 -15.66 -10.07
C THR A 161 -3.98 -14.45 -9.30
N VAL A 162 -3.48 -14.18 -8.09
CA VAL A 162 -3.77 -12.93 -7.38
C VAL A 162 -3.19 -11.75 -8.17
N HIS A 163 -4.01 -10.73 -8.45
CA HIS A 163 -3.60 -9.59 -9.26
C HIS A 163 -4.41 -8.33 -8.94
N ILE A 164 -3.84 -7.18 -9.31
CA ILE A 164 -4.50 -5.88 -9.37
C ILE A 164 -4.47 -5.44 -10.83
N HIS A 165 -5.61 -5.00 -11.34
CA HIS A 165 -5.65 -4.38 -12.66
C HIS A 165 -5.31 -2.90 -12.57
N PHE A 166 -4.71 -2.37 -13.64
CA PHE A 166 -4.51 -0.95 -13.82
C PHE A 166 -4.79 -0.53 -15.27
N LYS A 167 -5.12 0.74 -15.47
CA LYS A 167 -5.32 1.38 -16.77
C LYS A 167 -4.86 2.82 -16.75
#